data_AF-A0A2P8HAH5-F1
#
_entry.id   AF-A0A2P8HAH5-F1
#
_cell.length_a   1.000
_cell.length_b   1.000
_cell.length_c   1.000
_cell.angle_alpha   90.00
_cell.angle_beta   90.00
_cell.angle_gamma   90.00
#
_symmetry.space_group_name_H-M   'P 1'
#
loop_
_entity.id
_entity.type
_entity.pdbx_description
1 polymer ?
#
loop_
_entity_poly.entity_id
_entity_poly.type
_entity_poly.pdbx_seq_one_letter_code
_entity_poly.pdbx_strand_id
1 'polypeptide(L)'
;MVVVFIIVFIGVFFDTIGIAATAAEETPFNAMAANKVPGGRHGVLITKHADRFASFCNDVIGDIAGIISGTASAFVVLQLTFALGENEGSVAQTIISMVFTSVVAALTVGGKSFGKTVAIYYSTPIIYHVGKVLYILETKLHIRVFPKRKKRK
;
A
#
# COMPACT_ATOMS: atom_id res chain seq x y z
N MET A 1 -4.77 17.34 -10.52
CA MET A 1 -3.82 17.43 -9.40
C MET A 1 -4.13 16.44 -8.28
N VAL A 2 -5.29 16.56 -7.62
CA VAL A 2 -5.63 15.76 -6.41
C VAL A 2 -5.57 14.24 -6.64
N VAL A 3 -5.99 13.78 -7.83
CA VAL A 3 -5.99 12.35 -8.17
C VAL A 3 -4.58 11.73 -8.10
N VAL A 4 -3.54 12.44 -8.53
CA VAL A 4 -2.15 11.95 -8.50
C VAL A 4 -1.69 11.73 -7.06
N PHE A 5 -1.97 12.69 -6.18
CA PHE A 5 -1.63 12.57 -4.76
C PHE A 5 -2.35 11.41 -4.08
N ILE A 6 -3.63 11.17 -4.42
CA ILE A 6 -4.37 10.01 -3.91
C ILE A 6 -3.70 8.71 -4.36
N ILE A 7 -3.32 8.58 -5.63
CA ILE A 7 -2.66 7.36 -6.15
C ILE A 7 -1.32 7.11 -5.43
N VAL A 8 -0.50 8.16 -5.27
CA VAL A 8 0.78 8.05 -4.54
C VAL A 8 0.55 7.63 -3.09
N PHE A 9 -0.43 8.23 -2.42
CA PHE A 9 -0.74 7.91 -1.03
C PHE A 9 -1.20 6.46 -0.86
N ILE A 10 -2.02 5.96 -1.80
CA ILE A 10 -2.43 4.55 -1.84
C ILE A 10 -1.20 3.65 -1.99
N GLY A 11 -0.29 3.97 -2.92
CA GLY A 11 0.94 3.19 -3.12
C GLY A 11 1.81 3.13 -1.86
N VAL A 12 2.05 4.27 -1.20
CA VAL A 12 2.81 4.35 0.05
C VAL A 12 2.12 3.60 1.20
N PHE A 13 0.79 3.68 1.26
CA PHE A 13 0.01 2.99 2.28
C PHE A 13 0.10 1.46 2.14
N PHE A 14 -0.03 0.93 0.93
CA PHE A 14 0.13 -0.51 0.69
C PHE A 14 1.56 -0.98 0.94
N ASP A 15 2.57 -0.19 0.58
CA ASP A 15 3.99 -0.48 0.88
C ASP A 15 4.22 -0.60 2.40
N THR A 16 3.62 0.31 3.18
CA THR A 16 3.67 0.31 4.64
C THR A 16 3.05 -0.98 5.22
N ILE A 17 1.94 -1.45 4.64
CA ILE A 17 1.28 -2.70 5.05
C ILE A 17 2.16 -3.92 4.76
N GLY A 18 2.79 -3.98 3.59
CA GLY A 18 3.67 -5.08 3.23
C GLY A 18 4.90 -5.17 4.13
N ILE A 19 5.54 -4.03 4.41
CA ILE A 19 6.67 -3.96 5.35
C ILE A 19 6.22 -4.35 6.76
N ALA A 20 5.05 -3.88 7.21
CA ALA A 20 4.51 -4.24 8.53
C ALA A 20 4.27 -5.74 8.64
N ALA A 21 3.88 -6.42 7.54
CA ALA A 21 3.67 -7.86 7.53
C ALA A 21 4.97 -8.62 7.74
N THR A 22 6.06 -8.16 7.13
CA THR A 22 7.41 -8.74 7.34
C THR A 22 8.00 -8.43 8.70
N ALA A 23 7.67 -7.28 9.30
CA ALA A 23 8.18 -6.85 10.60
C ALA A 23 7.34 -7.36 11.79
N ALA A 24 6.20 -7.99 11.52
CA ALA A 24 5.28 -8.47 12.55
C ALA A 24 5.70 -9.84 13.12
N GLU A 25 5.79 -9.95 14.44
CA GLU A 25 6.07 -11.23 15.10
C GLU A 25 4.82 -12.14 15.15
N GLU A 26 5.01 -13.45 15.00
CA GLU A 26 3.90 -14.42 15.05
C GLU A 26 3.33 -14.62 16.47
N THR A 27 4.12 -14.38 17.52
CA THR A 27 3.78 -14.65 18.92
C THR A 27 2.50 -13.93 19.39
N PRO A 28 2.30 -12.60 19.19
CA PRO A 28 1.05 -11.93 19.57
C PRO A 28 -0.15 -12.47 18.79
N PHE A 29 0.01 -12.81 17.50
CA PHE A 29 -1.10 -13.30 16.68
C PHE A 29 -1.51 -14.72 17.06
N ASN A 30 -0.56 -15.57 17.44
CA ASN A 30 -0.86 -16.92 17.95
C ASN A 30 -1.66 -16.85 19.26
N ALA A 31 -1.31 -15.93 20.17
CA ALA A 31 -2.09 -15.69 21.39
C ALA A 31 -3.49 -15.15 21.09
N MET A 32 -3.62 -14.19 20.16
CA MET A 32 -4.91 -13.68 19.71
C MET A 32 -5.77 -14.77 19.04
N ALA A 33 -5.17 -15.66 18.26
CA ALA A 33 -5.88 -16.78 17.63
C ALA A 33 -6.35 -17.83 18.64
N ALA A 34 -5.54 -18.13 19.67
CA ALA A 34 -5.91 -19.03 20.76
C ALA A 34 -7.09 -18.49 21.58
N ASN A 35 -7.07 -17.18 21.87
CA ASN A 35 -8.15 -16.46 22.56
C ASN A 35 -9.36 -16.15 21.66
N LYS A 36 -9.38 -16.65 20.41
CA LYS A 36 -10.46 -16.45 19.43
C LYS A 36 -10.79 -14.98 19.17
N VAL A 37 -9.79 -14.11 19.24
CA VAL A 37 -9.94 -12.69 18.90
C VAL A 37 -10.26 -12.56 17.40
N PRO A 38 -11.29 -11.79 17.02
CA PRO A 38 -11.64 -11.58 15.61
C PRO A 38 -10.46 -10.98 14.84
N GLY A 39 -10.08 -11.58 13.72
CA GLY A 39 -8.89 -11.20 12.95
C GLY A 39 -7.58 -11.88 13.38
N GLY A 40 -7.51 -12.49 14.58
CA GLY A 40 -6.29 -13.14 15.07
C GLY A 40 -5.79 -14.27 14.17
N ARG A 41 -6.69 -15.14 13.68
CA ARG A 41 -6.33 -16.22 12.74
C ARG A 41 -5.83 -15.69 11.39
N HIS A 42 -6.34 -14.55 10.92
CA HIS A 42 -5.86 -13.92 9.70
C HIS A 42 -4.50 -13.27 9.90
N GLY A 43 -4.27 -12.64 11.05
CA GLY A 43 -2.96 -12.13 11.44
C GLY A 43 -1.89 -13.22 11.38
N VAL A 44 -2.16 -14.40 11.97
CA VAL A 44 -1.25 -15.55 11.90
C VAL A 44 -0.98 -16.00 10.46
N LEU A 45 -2.01 -16.00 9.59
CA LEU A 45 -1.84 -16.37 8.19
C LEU A 45 -0.98 -15.35 7.41
N ILE A 46 -1.17 -14.06 7.69
CA ILE A 46 -0.38 -12.97 7.10
C ILE A 46 1.07 -13.11 7.53
N THR A 47 1.35 -13.23 8.83
CA THR A 47 2.74 -13.33 9.32
C THR A 47 3.43 -14.60 8.85
N LYS A 48 2.70 -15.72 8.75
CA LYS A 48 3.24 -17.00 8.26
C LYS A 48 3.58 -16.98 6.77
N HIS A 49 2.90 -16.15 5.99
CA HIS A 49 3.15 -15.98 4.56
C HIS A 49 3.59 -14.54 4.25
N ALA A 50 4.32 -13.92 5.18
CA ALA A 50 4.67 -12.51 5.14
C ALA A 50 5.40 -12.13 3.85
N ASP A 51 6.38 -12.93 3.41
CA ASP A 51 7.15 -12.64 2.19
C ASP A 51 6.24 -12.53 0.96
N ARG A 52 5.31 -13.47 0.80
CA ARG A 52 4.38 -13.47 -0.35
C ARG A 52 3.38 -12.32 -0.26
N PHE A 53 2.90 -12.03 0.94
CA PHE A 53 1.96 -10.92 1.18
C PHE A 53 2.64 -9.57 0.94
N ALA A 54 3.87 -9.40 1.39
CA ALA A 54 4.66 -8.20 1.22
C ALA A 54 5.02 -7.98 -0.25
N SER A 55 5.47 -9.00 -0.99
CA SER A 55 5.68 -8.85 -2.44
C SER A 55 4.38 -8.50 -3.19
N PHE A 56 3.23 -9.02 -2.78
CA PHE A 56 1.97 -8.62 -3.39
C PHE A 56 1.65 -7.13 -3.13
N CYS A 57 1.78 -6.67 -1.88
CA CYS A 57 1.50 -5.28 -1.53
C CYS A 57 2.53 -4.30 -2.13
N ASN A 58 3.80 -4.65 -2.09
CA ASN A 58 4.89 -3.75 -2.46
C ASN A 58 5.15 -3.82 -3.97
N ASP A 59 5.29 -5.01 -4.54
CA ASP A 59 5.66 -5.17 -5.94
C ASP A 59 4.42 -5.01 -6.83
N VAL A 60 3.33 -5.74 -6.56
CA VAL A 60 2.15 -5.67 -7.46
C VAL A 60 1.39 -4.35 -7.29
N ILE A 61 0.94 -4.04 -6.07
CA ILE A 61 0.13 -2.83 -5.86
C ILE A 61 1.01 -1.58 -5.94
N GLY A 62 2.23 -1.62 -5.40
CA GLY A 62 3.17 -0.50 -5.44
C GLY A 62 3.62 -0.15 -6.86
N ASP A 63 3.94 -1.14 -7.72
CA ASP A 63 4.34 -0.85 -9.10
C ASP A 63 3.16 -0.33 -9.93
N ILE A 64 1.96 -0.88 -9.74
CA ILE A 64 0.74 -0.37 -10.40
C ILE A 64 0.47 1.08 -9.98
N ALA A 65 0.53 1.38 -8.69
CA ALA A 65 0.36 2.75 -8.19
C ALA A 65 1.45 3.68 -8.74
N GLY A 66 2.71 3.22 -8.80
CA GLY A 66 3.83 3.95 -9.39
C GLY A 66 3.61 4.30 -10.85
N ILE A 67 3.29 3.32 -11.70
CA ILE A 67 3.06 3.50 -13.14
C ILE A 67 1.85 4.41 -13.41
N ILE A 68 0.74 4.18 -12.71
CA ILE A 68 -0.46 5.01 -12.86
C ILE A 68 -0.17 6.44 -12.37
N SER A 69 0.55 6.62 -11.25
CA SER A 69 0.88 7.97 -10.76
C SER A 69 1.80 8.73 -11.72
N GLY A 70 2.80 8.06 -12.32
CA GLY A 70 3.70 8.67 -13.31
C GLY A 70 2.95 9.09 -14.57
N THR A 71 2.15 8.21 -15.15
CA THR A 71 1.32 8.55 -16.33
C THR A 71 0.30 9.65 -16.02
N ALA A 72 -0.37 9.57 -14.86
CA ALA A 72 -1.30 10.61 -14.42
C ALA A 72 -0.61 11.97 -14.19
N SER A 73 0.63 11.99 -13.67
CA SER A 73 1.41 13.22 -13.52
C SER A 73 1.74 13.87 -14.87
N ALA A 74 2.06 13.08 -15.90
CA ALA A 74 2.31 13.58 -17.24
C ALA A 74 1.05 14.25 -17.84
N PHE A 75 -0.11 13.61 -17.71
CA PHE A 75 -1.39 14.21 -18.12
C PHE A 75 -1.72 15.50 -17.36
N VAL A 76 -1.43 15.51 -16.07
CA VAL A 76 -1.62 16.67 -15.20
C VAL A 76 -0.76 17.85 -15.65
N VAL A 77 0.50 17.61 -16.02
CA VAL A 77 1.41 18.63 -16.55
C VAL A 77 0.91 19.18 -17.89
N LEU A 78 0.45 18.30 -18.80
CA LEU A 78 -0.16 18.72 -20.06
C LEU A 78 -1.35 19.64 -19.83
N GLN A 79 -2.28 19.23 -18.96
CA GLN A 79 -3.48 20.01 -18.66
C GLN A 79 -3.16 21.36 -18.00
N LEU A 80 -2.14 21.41 -17.14
CA LEU A 80 -1.67 22.65 -16.53
C LEU A 80 -1.05 23.60 -17.57
N THR A 81 -0.33 23.05 -18.55
CA THR A 81 0.27 23.84 -19.64
C THR A 81 -0.82 24.47 -20.51
N PHE A 82 -1.84 23.68 -20.90
CA PHE A 82 -3.00 24.19 -21.62
C PHE A 82 -3.76 25.28 -20.86
N ALA A 83 -3.91 25.13 -19.53
CA ALA A 83 -4.59 26.11 -18.69
C ALA A 83 -3.80 27.43 -18.55
N LEU A 84 -2.48 27.40 -18.70
CA LEU A 84 -1.60 28.57 -18.62
C LEU A 84 -1.45 29.30 -19.98
N GLY A 85 -2.05 28.78 -21.06
CA GLY A 85 -2.02 29.42 -22.38
C GLY A 85 -0.64 29.41 -23.07
N GLU A 86 0.30 28.63 -22.55
CA GLU A 86 1.65 28.49 -23.12
C GLU A 86 1.64 27.46 -24.26
N ASN A 87 2.28 27.82 -25.38
CA ASN A 87 2.44 26.92 -26.52
C ASN A 87 3.29 25.70 -26.16
N GLU A 88 3.00 24.56 -26.81
CA GLU A 88 3.76 23.32 -26.67
C GLU A 88 5.27 23.56 -26.90
N GLY A 89 6.10 23.26 -25.89
CA GLY A 89 7.56 23.37 -25.98
C GLY A 89 8.20 24.60 -25.35
N SER A 90 7.44 25.45 -24.63
CA SER A 90 8.02 26.57 -23.88
C SER A 90 8.97 26.09 -22.75
N VAL A 91 10.01 26.86 -22.47
CA VAL A 91 10.92 26.63 -21.33
C VAL A 91 10.15 26.58 -20.01
N ALA A 92 9.08 27.37 -19.90
CA ALA A 92 8.20 27.39 -18.73
C ALA A 92 7.49 26.03 -18.50
N GLN A 93 7.00 25.37 -19.57
CA GLN A 93 6.39 24.05 -19.50
C GLN A 93 7.38 23.00 -18.96
N THR A 94 8.62 23.04 -19.45
CA THR A 94 9.66 22.11 -19.02
C THR A 94 9.99 22.29 -17.53
N ILE A 95 10.12 23.54 -17.08
CA ILE A 95 10.37 23.86 -15.67
C ILE A 95 9.21 23.39 -14.79
N ILE A 96 7.96 23.67 -15.19
CA ILE A 96 6.76 23.23 -14.45
C ILE A 96 6.70 21.70 -14.36
N SER A 97 6.99 21.01 -15.46
CA SER A 97 7.04 19.54 -15.50
C SER A 97 8.10 18.97 -14.55
N MET A 98 9.31 19.53 -14.56
CA MET A 98 10.38 19.11 -13.67
C MET A 98 10.05 19.35 -12.20
N VAL A 99 9.52 20.55 -11.87
CA VAL A 99 9.11 20.87 -10.50
C VAL A 99 7.99 19.96 -10.04
N PHE A 100 6.98 19.72 -10.87
CA PHE A 100 5.89 18.83 -10.50
C PHE A 100 6.35 17.38 -10.31
N THR A 101 7.14 16.85 -11.25
CA THR A 101 7.66 15.47 -11.19
C THR A 101 8.58 15.27 -9.99
N SER A 102 9.43 16.25 -9.69
CA SER A 102 10.32 16.20 -8.52
C SER A 102 9.56 16.23 -7.20
N VAL A 103 8.49 17.04 -7.09
CA VAL A 103 7.61 17.03 -5.90
C VAL A 103 6.94 15.67 -5.73
N VAL A 104 6.41 15.09 -6.80
CA VAL A 104 5.77 13.76 -6.77
C VAL A 104 6.80 12.68 -6.37
N ALA A 105 8.00 12.71 -6.96
CA ALA A 105 9.07 11.77 -6.65
C ALA A 105 9.53 11.90 -5.18
N ALA A 106 9.77 13.12 -4.71
CA ALA A 106 10.16 13.38 -3.32
C ALA A 106 9.11 12.90 -2.32
N LEU A 107 7.82 13.14 -2.61
CA LEU A 107 6.72 12.68 -1.76
C LEU A 107 6.59 11.15 -1.77
N THR A 108 6.86 10.51 -2.90
CA THR A 108 6.84 9.04 -3.02
C THR A 108 7.98 8.40 -2.23
N VAL A 109 9.23 8.84 -2.45
CA VAL A 109 10.42 8.27 -1.79
C VAL A 109 10.43 8.61 -0.29
N GLY A 110 10.09 9.85 0.05
CA GLY A 110 9.96 10.31 1.44
C GLY A 110 8.82 9.60 2.17
N GLY A 111 7.68 9.45 1.52
CA GLY A 111 6.52 8.73 2.04
C GLY A 111 6.82 7.27 2.35
N LYS A 112 7.47 6.54 1.43
CA LYS A 112 7.90 5.14 1.68
C LYS A 112 8.89 5.03 2.83
N SER A 113 9.85 5.96 2.90
CA SER A 113 10.84 5.98 3.99
C SER A 113 10.19 6.19 5.36
N PHE A 114 9.28 7.16 5.45
CA PHE A 114 8.50 7.41 6.66
C PHE A 114 7.59 6.23 7.02
N GLY A 115 6.88 5.69 6.02
CA GLY A 115 6.01 4.53 6.16
C GLY A 115 6.75 3.31 6.70
N LYS A 116 7.98 3.07 6.24
CA LYS A 116 8.83 1.98 6.74
C LYS A 116 9.10 2.08 8.24
N THR A 117 9.42 3.27 8.74
CA THR A 117 9.63 3.47 10.18
C THR A 117 8.36 3.16 10.95
N VAL A 118 7.21 3.68 10.50
CA VAL A 118 5.91 3.42 11.13
C VAL A 118 5.56 1.92 11.09
N ALA A 119 5.80 1.27 9.95
CA ALA A 119 5.54 -0.15 9.75
C ALA A 119 6.31 -1.04 10.70
N ILE A 120 7.56 -0.69 11.02
CA ILE A 120 8.41 -1.47 11.93
C ILE A 120 7.99 -1.25 13.39
N TYR A 121 7.80 0.00 13.82
CA TYR A 121 7.42 0.31 15.20
C TYR A 121 6.00 -0.13 15.55
N TYR A 122 5.08 -0.10 14.59
CA TYR A 122 3.67 -0.43 14.77
C TYR A 122 3.23 -1.66 13.95
N SER A 123 4.13 -2.61 13.70
CA SER A 123 3.87 -3.79 12.87
C SER A 123 2.66 -4.61 13.35
N THR A 124 2.62 -4.96 14.63
CA THR A 124 1.54 -5.75 15.26
C THR A 124 0.15 -5.11 15.13
N PRO A 125 -0.08 -3.84 15.54
CA PRO A 125 -1.40 -3.22 15.42
C PRO A 125 -1.83 -2.99 13.95
N ILE A 126 -0.90 -2.71 13.04
CA ILE A 126 -1.19 -2.58 11.60
C ILE A 126 -1.71 -3.91 11.05
N ILE A 127 -0.97 -5.00 11.27
CA ILE A 127 -1.36 -6.33 10.79
C ILE A 127 -2.60 -6.86 11.49
N TYR A 128 -2.83 -6.50 12.75
CA TYR A 128 -4.09 -6.79 13.42
C TYR A 128 -5.29 -6.10 12.73
N HIS A 129 -5.17 -4.83 12.34
CA HIS A 129 -6.22 -4.13 11.61
C HIS A 129 -6.46 -4.75 10.24
N VAL A 130 -5.40 -5.08 9.49
CA VAL A 130 -5.50 -5.79 8.21
C VAL A 130 -6.19 -7.15 8.39
N GLY A 131 -5.78 -7.93 9.39
CA GLY A 131 -6.38 -9.21 9.73
C GLY A 131 -7.85 -9.09 10.13
N LYS A 132 -8.24 -8.03 10.85
CA LYS A 132 -9.63 -7.73 11.21
C LYS A 132 -10.47 -7.35 9.99
N VAL A 133 -9.92 -6.56 9.06
CA VAL A 133 -10.59 -6.22 7.79
C VAL A 133 -10.81 -7.48 6.96
N LEU A 134 -9.81 -8.35 6.84
CA LEU A 134 -9.94 -9.64 6.16
C LEU A 134 -10.97 -10.55 6.82
N TYR A 135 -11.03 -10.58 8.15
CA TYR A 135 -12.05 -11.33 8.89
C TYR A 135 -13.47 -10.83 8.61
N ILE A 136 -13.66 -9.52 8.59
CA ILE A 136 -14.96 -8.90 8.26
C ILE A 136 -15.32 -9.20 6.80
N LEU A 137 -14.34 -9.15 5.89
CA LEU A 137 -14.55 -9.52 4.48
C LEU A 137 -15.00 -10.98 4.36
N GLU A 138 -14.31 -11.92 5.01
CA GLU A 138 -14.67 -13.34 4.93
C GLU A 138 -16.05 -13.62 5.56
N THR A 139 -16.36 -13.00 6.70
CA THR A 139 -17.64 -13.23 7.41
C THR A 139 -18.83 -12.55 6.75
N LYS A 140 -18.67 -11.35 6.17
CA LYS A 140 -19.78 -10.64 5.51
C LYS A 140 -19.92 -10.96 4.02
N LEU A 141 -18.81 -11.16 3.30
CA LEU A 141 -18.84 -11.39 1.85
C LEU A 141 -18.74 -12.87 1.45
N HIS A 142 -18.54 -13.82 2.39
CA HIS A 142 -18.41 -15.26 2.11
C HIS A 142 -17.32 -15.63 1.07
N ILE A 143 -16.43 -14.69 0.74
CA ILE A 143 -15.28 -14.94 -0.14
C ILE A 143 -14.27 -15.74 0.68
N ARG A 144 -14.27 -17.06 0.51
CA ARG A 144 -13.34 -18.00 1.16
C ARG A 144 -11.95 -17.82 0.57
N VAL A 145 -11.13 -16.94 1.14
CA VAL A 145 -9.78 -16.66 0.63
C VAL A 145 -8.81 -17.83 0.86
N PHE A 146 -9.09 -18.75 1.80
CA PHE A 146 -8.21 -19.91 2.04
C PHE A 146 -8.94 -21.24 2.26
N PRO A 147 -8.45 -22.36 1.66
CA PRO A 147 -9.05 -23.67 1.83
C PRO A 147 -8.74 -24.26 3.21
N LYS A 148 -9.76 -24.87 3.84
CA LYS A 148 -9.66 -25.56 5.13
C LYS A 148 -8.58 -26.65 5.07
N ARG A 149 -7.61 -26.59 6.00
CA ARG A 149 -6.70 -27.72 6.27
C ARG A 149 -7.53 -28.93 6.72
N LYS A 150 -7.55 -29.98 5.91
CA LYS A 150 -8.23 -31.26 6.18
C LYS A 150 -7.71 -31.79 7.52
N LYS A 151 -8.58 -31.93 8.53
CA LYS A 151 -8.27 -32.71 9.74
C LYS A 151 -7.96 -34.13 9.26
N ARG A 152 -6.70 -34.54 9.37
CA ARG A 152 -6.31 -35.94 9.21
C ARG A 152 -6.86 -36.64 10.47
N LYS A 153 -7.85 -37.51 10.26
CA LYS A 153 -8.33 -38.45 11.28
C LYS A 153 -7.20 -39.39 11.65
#